data_AF-A0A486XRS9-F1
#
_entry.id   AF-A0A486XRS9-F1
#
_cell.length_a   1.000
_cell.length_b   1.000
_cell.length_c   1.000
_cell.angle_alpha   90.00
_cell.angle_beta   90.00
_cell.angle_gamma   90.00
#
_symmetry.space_group_name_H-M   'P 1'
#
loop_
_entity.id
_entity.type
_entity.pdbx_description
1 polymer ?
#
loop_
_entity_poly.entity_id
_entity_poly.type
_entity_poly.pdbx_seq_one_letter_code
_entity_poly.pdbx_strand_id
1 'polypeptide(L)' 'MNVGKSTMDKWVRQLREERTGVRPKATPMTPDQLKIRELEKKIRDLEIEKDILKKATALLMSDSLNNSR' A
#
# COMPACT_ATOMS: atom_id res chain seq x y z
N MET A 1 6.11 -7.82 24.18
CA MET A 1 5.84 -6.73 23.22
C MET A 1 7.11 -5.88 23.10
N ASN A 2 7.81 -5.97 21.97
CA ASN A 2 9.13 -5.34 21.76
C ASN A 2 8.98 -3.88 21.28
N VAL A 3 8.41 -3.02 22.12
CA VAL A 3 8.20 -1.59 21.81
C VAL A 3 9.27 -0.79 22.53
N GLY A 4 10.06 -0.01 21.76
CA GLY A 4 11.11 0.83 22.33
C GLY A 4 10.54 1.92 23.26
N LYS A 5 11.27 2.23 24.35
CA LYS A 5 10.87 3.21 25.37
C LYS A 5 10.45 4.57 24.76
N SER A 6 11.16 5.02 23.74
CA SER A 6 10.88 6.28 23.03
C SER A 6 9.54 6.29 22.28
N THR A 7 9.09 5.14 21.78
CA THR A 7 7.77 4.99 21.15
C THR A 7 6.67 5.06 22.20
N MET A 8 6.90 4.42 23.36
CA MET A 8 5.97 4.48 24.49
C MET A 8 5.84 5.90 25.04
N ASP A 9 6.98 6.61 25.18
CA ASP A 9 6.99 8.00 25.66
C ASP A 9 6.20 8.95 24.74
N LYS A 10 6.31 8.76 23.42
CA LYS A 10 5.53 9.52 22.44
C LYS A 10 4.02 9.27 22.57
N TRP A 11 3.61 8.02 22.74
CA TRP A 11 2.19 7.66 22.93
C TRP A 11 1.64 8.20 24.25
N VAL A 12 2.43 8.16 25.32
CA VAL A 12 2.05 8.74 26.61
C VAL A 12 1.91 10.27 26.52
N ARG A 13 2.80 10.95 25.79
CA ARG A 13 2.71 12.40 25.59
C ARG A 13 1.47 12.78 24.79
N GLN A 14 1.21 12.05 23.69
CA GLN A 14 0.00 12.23 22.89
C GLN A 14 -1.27 12.05 23.75
N LEU A 15 -1.36 10.97 24.54
CA LEU A 15 -2.52 10.71 25.41
C LEU A 15 -2.75 11.81 26.45
N ARG A 16 -1.69 12.48 26.92
CA ARG A 16 -1.80 13.61 27.87
C ARG A 16 -2.34 14.86 27.19
N GLU A 17 -1.91 15.15 25.97
CA GLU A 17 -2.39 16.28 25.17
C GLU A 17 -3.89 16.10 24.80
N GLU A 18 -4.31 14.89 24.48
CA GLU A 18 -5.73 14.57 24.21
C GLU A 18 -6.63 14.84 25.43
N ARG A 19 -6.13 14.55 26.65
CA ARG A 19 -6.86 14.77 27.91
C ARG A 19 -6.98 16.24 28.31
N THR A 20 -6.11 17.11 27.83
CA THR A 20 -6.18 18.56 28.10
C THR A 20 -7.10 19.29 27.11
N GLY A 21 -7.87 18.57 26.30
CA GLY A 21 -8.82 19.14 25.35
C GLY A 21 -8.15 19.66 24.06
N VAL A 22 -6.83 19.50 23.94
CA VAL A 22 -6.15 19.64 22.66
C VAL A 22 -6.59 18.43 21.86
N ARG A 23 -7.45 18.66 20.85
CA ARG A 23 -7.80 17.59 19.94
C ARG A 23 -6.49 17.02 19.41
N PRO A 24 -6.26 15.70 19.52
CA PRO A 24 -5.19 15.13 18.73
C PRO A 24 -5.49 15.60 17.31
N LYS A 25 -4.46 16.07 16.61
CA LYS A 25 -4.57 16.21 15.16
C LYS A 25 -4.75 14.78 14.67
N ALA A 26 -6.00 14.29 14.75
CA ALA A 26 -6.41 12.92 14.48
C ALA A 26 -5.59 12.49 13.28
N THR A 27 -4.80 11.41 13.34
CA THR A 27 -3.89 11.05 12.25
C THR A 27 -4.69 11.10 10.95
N PRO A 28 -4.64 12.21 10.20
CA PRO A 28 -5.61 12.45 9.16
C PRO A 28 -4.89 11.86 7.98
N MET A 29 -4.90 10.53 7.86
CA MET A 29 -4.04 9.72 6.99
C MET A 29 -2.75 10.47 6.65
N THR A 30 -1.67 10.32 7.44
CA THR A 30 -0.46 11.14 7.24
C THR A 30 -0.09 11.21 5.75
N PRO A 31 0.50 12.30 5.24
CA PRO A 31 0.83 12.40 3.81
C PRO A 31 1.55 11.14 3.28
N ASP A 32 2.35 10.50 4.13
CA ASP A 32 2.99 9.21 3.88
C ASP A 32 1.99 8.05 3.74
N GLN A 33 0.99 7.94 4.62
CA GLN A 33 -0.08 6.94 4.53
C GLN A 33 -1.00 7.15 3.30
N LEU A 34 -1.29 8.40 2.91
CA LEU A 34 -1.99 8.68 1.66
C LEU A 34 -1.17 8.21 0.45
N LYS A 35 0.13 8.53 0.46
CA LYS A 35 1.06 8.11 -0.58
C LYS A 35 1.21 6.59 -0.64
N ILE A 36 1.27 5.91 0.50
CA ILE A 36 1.28 4.45 0.56
C ILE A 36 0.01 3.89 -0.08
N ARG A 37 -1.17 4.40 0.27
CA ARG A 37 -2.44 3.94 -0.32
C ARG A 37 -2.53 4.18 -1.83
N GLU A 38 -2.04 5.32 -2.31
CA GLU A 38 -1.97 5.62 -3.76
C GLU A 38 -1.00 4.68 -4.49
N LEU A 39 0.16 4.41 -3.89
CA LEU A 39 1.15 3.50 -4.44
C LEU A 39 0.63 2.06 -4.47
N GLU A 40 -0.02 1.60 -3.40
CA GLU A 40 -0.65 0.26 -3.34
C GLU A 40 -1.71 0.10 -4.43
N LYS A 41 -2.52 1.13 -4.68
CA LYS A 41 -3.49 1.11 -5.77
C LYS A 41 -2.80 0.98 -7.14
N LYS A 42 -1.78 1.80 -7.40
CA LYS A 42 -1.01 1.76 -8.66
C LYS A 42 -0.33 0.41 -8.88
N ILE A 43 0.25 -0.18 -7.83
CA ILE A 43 0.88 -1.50 -7.91
C ILE A 43 -0.15 -2.55 -8.31
N ARG A 44 -1.34 -2.55 -7.69
CA ARG A 44 -2.41 -3.48 -8.03
C ARG A 44 -2.83 -3.36 -9.49
N ASP A 45 -3.04 -2.14 -9.97
CA ASP A 45 -3.47 -1.89 -11.36
C ASP A 45 -2.39 -2.41 -12.35
N LEU A 46 -1.10 -2.12 -12.08
CA LEU A 46 0.03 -2.61 -12.88
C LEU A 46 0.18 -4.14 -12.85
N GLU A 47 -0.06 -4.77 -11.71
CA GLU A 47 -0.01 -6.23 -11.59
C GLU A 47 -1.08 -6.90 -12.45
N ILE A 48 -2.29 -6.34 -12.47
CA ILE A 48 -3.40 -6.82 -13.31
C ILE A 48 -3.06 -6.65 -14.78
N GLU A 49 -2.59 -5.47 -15.21
CA GLU A 49 -2.20 -5.21 -16.60
C GLU A 49 -1.09 -6.17 -17.05
N LYS A 50 -0.07 -6.38 -16.21
CA LYS A 50 1.01 -7.32 -16.50
C LYS A 50 0.52 -8.76 -16.63
N ASP A 51 -0.42 -9.17 -15.79
CA ASP A 51 -1.01 -10.52 -15.88
C ASP A 51 -1.81 -10.70 -17.17
N ILE A 52 -2.62 -9.70 -17.56
CA ILE A 52 -3.34 -9.70 -18.84
C ILE A 52 -2.36 -9.79 -20.01
N LEU A 53 -1.30 -8.97 -20.01
CA LEU A 53 -0.29 -8.99 -21.06
C LEU A 53 0.41 -10.36 -21.16
N LYS A 54 0.82 -10.93 -20.02
CA LYS A 54 1.42 -12.27 -20.00
C LYS A 54 0.49 -13.33 -20.60
N LYS A 55 -0.79 -13.30 -20.24
CA LYS A 55 -1.80 -14.22 -20.79
C LYS A 55 -1.96 -14.03 -22.29
N ALA A 56 -2.06 -12.80 -22.76
CA ALA A 56 -2.17 -12.49 -24.19
C ALA A 56 -0.92 -12.96 -24.97
N THR A 57 0.28 -12.71 -24.45
CA THR A 57 1.52 -13.19 -25.07
C THR A 57 1.57 -14.72 -25.11
N ALA A 58 1.18 -15.40 -24.04
CA ALA A 58 1.12 -16.86 -24.01
C ALA A 58 0.13 -17.43 -25.04
N LEU A 59 -1.03 -16.80 -25.20
CA LEU A 59 -2.00 -17.18 -26.23
C LEU A 59 -1.44 -16.97 -27.63
N LEU A 60 -0.87 -15.79 -27.93
CA LEU A 60 -0.26 -15.49 -29.23
C LEU A 60 0.87 -16.47 -29.60
N MET A 61 1.72 -16.83 -28.63
CA MET A 61 2.78 -17.83 -28.84
C MET A 61 2.21 -19.22 -29.09
N SER A 62 1.07 -19.56 -28.47
CA SER A 62 0.40 -20.84 -28.70
C SER A 62 -0.23 -20.90 -30.09
N ASP A 63 -0.87 -19.81 -30.52
CA ASP A 63 -1.51 -19.70 -31.84
C ASP A 63 -0.48 -19.75 -32.98
N SER A 64 0.69 -19.12 -32.83
CA SER A 64 1.76 -19.18 -33.84
C SER A 64 2.34 -20.58 -34.00
N LEU A 65 2.49 -21.34 -32.91
CA LEU A 65 2.95 -22.73 -32.94
C LEU A 65 1.92 -23.68 -33.56
N ASN A 66 0.62 -23.44 -33.33
CA ASN A 66 -0.45 -24.26 -33.88
C ASN A 66 -0.68 -24.02 -35.38
N ASN A 67 -0.46 -22.79 -35.87
CA ASN A 67 -0.61 -22.45 -37.29
C ASN A 67 0.62 -22.82 -38.15
N SER A 68 1.71 -23.29 -37.53
CA SER A 68 2.92 -23.76 -38.22
C SER A 68 2.95 -25.28 -38.44
N ARG A 69 1.87 -25.99 -38.12
CA ARG A 69 1.65 -27.42 -38.42
C ARG A 69 0.70 -27.58 -39.60
#